data_AF-A0AAD3HFL2-F1
#
_entry.id   AF-A0AAD3HFL2-F1
#
_cell.length_a   1.000
_cell.length_b   1.000
_cell.length_c   1.000
_cell.angle_alpha   90.00
_cell.angle_beta   90.00
_cell.angle_gamma   90.00
#
_symmetry.space_group_name_H-M   'P 1'
#
loop_
_entity.id
_entity.type
_entity.pdbx_description
1 polymer ?
#
loop_
_entity_poly.entity_id
_entity_poly.type
_entity_poly.pdbx_seq_one_letter_code
_entity_poly.pdbx_strand_id
1 'polypeptide(L)'
;MPAKVAGTSLKKFTKQCVGFFDKIDHTLNKPVKHQISNILEGPLRPPKIITSHLLSEAPFLHLSRHASRSNLIVYLYRDETDRLFSSIKQVLSRNICHLRCGVDHHAINNNGTHCIVNEDNFVVKALFNKFKEIGWGNTEIMTCNFYKSIEENLPNMVFIHYKQVDKLMKVLAKHNCPHLLNKNFNLNFGSEKKQIFLRVKNNVTVPVEDWLDGKGHLLEWAMGLTREGYCQAKTRNMEDRLFSCRDQILQVRG
;
A
#
# COMPACT_ATOMS: atom_id res chain seq x y z
N MET A 1 5.54 9.37 -2.26
CA MET A 1 4.81 8.10 -2.52
C MET A 1 5.55 6.91 -1.91
N PRO A 2 5.60 6.74 -0.58
CA PRO A 2 6.56 5.80 0.01
C PRO A 2 6.02 4.36 0.18
N ALA A 3 4.71 4.10 0.13
CA ALA A 3 4.17 2.74 0.34
C ALA A 3 4.09 1.85 -0.91
N LYS A 4 3.73 2.40 -2.08
CA LYS A 4 3.91 1.68 -3.36
C LYS A 4 5.38 1.39 -3.62
N VAL A 5 6.23 2.35 -3.22
CA VAL A 5 7.68 2.17 -3.20
C VAL A 5 8.05 1.03 -2.26
N ALA A 6 7.55 0.99 -1.02
CA ALA A 6 7.85 -0.11 -0.09
C ALA A 6 7.54 -1.50 -0.67
N GLY A 7 6.33 -1.71 -1.19
CA GLY A 7 5.97 -3.00 -1.78
C GLY A 7 6.76 -3.34 -3.05
N THR A 8 6.99 -2.36 -3.93
CA THR A 8 7.79 -2.56 -5.15
C THR A 8 9.26 -2.81 -4.83
N SER A 9 9.82 -2.08 -3.86
CA SER A 9 11.18 -2.25 -3.35
C SER A 9 11.36 -3.63 -2.73
N LEU A 10 10.39 -4.10 -1.94
CA LEU A 10 10.42 -5.46 -1.40
C LEU A 10 10.36 -6.53 -2.48
N LYS A 11 9.50 -6.39 -3.49
CA LYS A 11 9.47 -7.32 -4.63
C LYS A 11 10.83 -7.36 -5.34
N LYS A 12 11.41 -6.20 -5.61
CA LYS A 12 12.74 -6.09 -6.25
C LYS A 12 13.83 -6.73 -5.39
N PHE A 13 13.78 -6.49 -4.07
CA PHE A 13 14.67 -7.11 -3.10
C PHE A 13 14.54 -8.64 -3.12
N THR A 14 13.32 -9.18 -2.99
CA THR A 14 13.08 -10.64 -3.00
C THR A 14 13.52 -11.27 -4.31
N LYS A 15 13.22 -10.64 -5.44
CA LYS A 15 13.66 -11.12 -6.76
C LYS A 15 15.18 -11.26 -6.82
N GLN A 16 15.91 -10.24 -6.38
CA GLN A 16 17.39 -10.28 -6.36
C GLN A 16 17.95 -11.25 -5.32
N CYS A 17 17.27 -11.41 -4.19
CA CYS A 17 17.68 -12.28 -3.09
C CYS A 17 17.57 -13.75 -3.48
N VAL A 18 16.52 -14.11 -4.21
CA VAL A 18 16.22 -15.50 -4.57
C VAL A 18 16.79 -15.89 -5.94
N GLY A 19 17.00 -14.94 -6.86
CA GLY A 19 17.76 -15.12 -8.11
C GLY A 19 17.07 -15.91 -9.24
N PHE A 20 16.17 -16.85 -8.93
CA PHE A 20 15.61 -17.80 -9.92
C PHE A 20 14.09 -17.79 -10.07
N PHE A 21 13.40 -17.00 -9.26
CA PHE A 21 11.93 -17.02 -9.20
C PHE A 21 11.31 -15.71 -9.68
N ASP A 22 11.48 -15.43 -10.98
CA ASP A 22 10.84 -14.30 -11.66
C ASP A 22 9.30 -14.37 -11.61
N LYS A 23 8.74 -15.57 -11.34
CA LYS A 23 7.30 -15.84 -11.29
C LYS A 23 6.64 -15.69 -9.91
N ILE A 24 7.38 -15.28 -8.86
CA ILE A 24 6.81 -15.12 -7.52
C ILE A 24 5.88 -13.90 -7.39
N ASP A 25 5.81 -13.05 -8.43
CA ASP A 25 4.91 -11.92 -8.37
C ASP A 25 3.44 -12.36 -8.29
N HIS A 26 2.74 -11.79 -7.31
CA HIS A 26 1.35 -12.10 -6.96
C HIS A 26 1.08 -13.58 -6.67
N THR A 27 2.10 -14.39 -6.30
CA THR A 27 1.92 -15.83 -6.05
C THR A 27 0.76 -16.11 -5.13
N LEU A 28 0.63 -15.41 -4.00
CA LEU A 28 -0.43 -15.67 -3.03
C LEU A 28 -1.85 -15.46 -3.60
N ASN A 29 -2.01 -14.70 -4.69
CA ASN A 29 -3.32 -14.45 -5.32
C ASN A 29 -3.68 -15.50 -6.39
N LYS A 30 -2.77 -16.40 -6.77
CA LYS A 30 -3.05 -17.44 -7.78
C LYS A 30 -3.72 -18.65 -7.13
N PRO A 31 -4.43 -19.51 -7.88
CA PRO A 31 -4.89 -20.79 -7.33
C PRO A 31 -3.71 -21.60 -6.78
N VAL A 32 -3.89 -22.25 -5.64
CA VAL A 32 -2.86 -23.01 -4.90
C VAL A 32 -2.08 -23.95 -5.80
N LYS A 33 -2.75 -24.64 -6.74
CA LYS A 33 -2.14 -25.53 -7.72
C LYS A 33 -1.03 -24.85 -8.54
N HIS A 34 -1.24 -23.61 -8.98
CA HIS A 34 -0.24 -22.84 -9.73
C HIS A 34 0.85 -22.21 -8.84
N GLN A 35 0.55 -21.96 -7.57
CA GLN A 35 1.55 -21.49 -6.60
C GLN A 35 2.55 -22.60 -6.30
N ILE A 36 2.00 -23.78 -5.99
CA ILE A 36 2.74 -24.95 -5.54
C ILE A 36 3.51 -25.58 -6.70
N SER A 37 2.95 -25.67 -7.91
CA SER A 37 3.66 -26.28 -9.04
C SER A 37 5.00 -25.59 -9.32
N ASN A 38 5.04 -24.26 -9.37
CA ASN A 38 6.28 -23.52 -9.62
C ASN A 38 7.31 -23.65 -8.48
N ILE A 39 6.87 -23.91 -7.24
CA ILE A 39 7.76 -24.07 -6.08
C ILE A 39 8.24 -25.52 -5.98
N LEU A 40 7.37 -26.51 -6.21
CA LEU A 40 7.68 -27.94 -6.12
C LEU A 40 8.45 -28.46 -7.34
N GLU A 41 8.20 -27.92 -8.53
CA GLU A 41 8.96 -28.22 -9.75
C GLU A 41 10.28 -27.43 -9.81
N GLY A 42 10.50 -26.53 -8.84
CA GLY A 42 11.67 -25.69 -8.73
C GLY A 42 12.87 -26.38 -8.07
N PRO A 43 13.87 -25.59 -7.63
CA PRO A 43 15.05 -26.11 -6.93
C PRO A 43 14.67 -26.89 -5.66
N LEU A 44 15.49 -27.90 -5.33
CA LEU A 44 15.32 -28.76 -4.14
C LEU A 44 15.09 -27.98 -2.83
N ARG A 45 15.66 -26.77 -2.72
CA ARG A 45 15.45 -25.88 -1.59
C ARG A 45 14.52 -24.74 -2.00
N PRO A 46 13.33 -24.61 -1.38
CA PRO A 46 12.41 -23.52 -1.69
C PRO A 46 12.98 -22.17 -1.25
N PRO A 47 12.47 -21.05 -1.81
CA PRO A 47 12.91 -19.72 -1.44
C PRO A 47 12.64 -19.44 0.04
N LYS A 48 13.64 -18.88 0.74
CA LYS A 48 13.51 -18.49 2.15
C LYS A 48 12.64 -17.25 2.37
N ILE A 49 12.46 -16.43 1.33
CA ILE A 49 11.68 -15.20 1.37
C ILE A 49 10.71 -15.19 0.19
N ILE A 50 9.44 -14.92 0.49
CA ILE A 50 8.39 -14.71 -0.51
C ILE A 50 7.75 -13.36 -0.19
N THR A 51 7.54 -12.53 -1.22
CA THR A 51 6.80 -11.28 -1.10
C THR A 51 5.63 -11.28 -2.07
N SER A 52 4.48 -10.78 -1.62
CA SER A 52 3.27 -10.69 -2.45
C SER A 52 2.43 -9.49 -2.03
N HIS A 53 1.77 -8.85 -3.00
CA HIS A 53 0.67 -7.94 -2.68
C HIS A 53 -0.60 -8.74 -2.48
N LEU A 54 -1.34 -8.45 -1.42
CA LEU A 54 -2.68 -9.00 -1.22
C LEU A 54 -3.66 -8.15 -2.02
N LEU A 55 -4.42 -8.79 -2.92
CA LEU A 55 -5.48 -8.12 -3.69
C LEU A 55 -6.85 -8.24 -3.01
N SER A 56 -7.01 -9.21 -2.12
CA SER A 56 -8.20 -9.45 -1.30
C SER A 56 -7.81 -10.13 0.02
N GLU A 57 -8.77 -10.31 0.93
CA GLU A 57 -8.56 -11.01 2.20
C GLU A 57 -8.29 -12.51 2.03
N ALA A 58 -8.88 -13.16 1.01
CA ALA A 58 -8.90 -14.61 0.89
C ALA A 58 -7.49 -15.26 0.82
N PRO A 59 -6.53 -14.73 0.05
CA PRO A 59 -5.13 -15.19 0.08
C PRO A 59 -4.51 -15.19 1.48
N PHE A 60 -4.80 -14.15 2.27
CA PHE A 60 -4.27 -14.04 3.61
C PHE A 60 -4.95 -15.00 4.57
N LEU A 61 -6.28 -15.12 4.50
CA LEU A 61 -7.02 -16.10 5.31
C LEU A 61 -6.47 -17.51 5.10
N HIS A 62 -6.27 -17.88 3.83
CA HIS A 62 -5.63 -19.15 3.48
C HIS A 62 -4.22 -19.28 4.10
N LEU A 63 -3.38 -18.24 3.98
CA LEU A 63 -2.03 -18.25 4.56
C LEU A 63 -2.07 -18.38 6.10
N SER A 64 -2.92 -17.62 6.79
CA SER A 64 -3.00 -17.65 8.25
C SER A 64 -3.44 -19.01 8.81
N ARG A 65 -4.31 -19.73 8.08
CA ARG A 65 -4.82 -21.06 8.47
C ARG A 65 -3.84 -22.20 8.18
N HIS A 66 -2.97 -22.04 7.19
CA HIS A 66 -2.11 -23.14 6.70
C HIS A 66 -0.61 -22.87 6.86
N ALA A 67 -0.21 -21.69 7.34
CA ALA A 67 1.19 -21.41 7.66
C ALA A 67 1.63 -22.29 8.83
N SER A 68 2.75 -22.98 8.68
CA SER A 68 3.37 -23.72 9.77
C SER A 68 3.99 -22.77 10.79
N ARG A 69 4.22 -23.27 12.02
CA ARG A 69 4.93 -22.53 13.08
C ARG A 69 6.37 -22.15 12.70
N SER A 70 6.96 -22.77 11.68
CA SER A 70 8.29 -22.41 11.19
C SER A 70 8.30 -21.16 10.30
N ASN A 71 7.13 -20.66 9.90
CA ASN A 71 7.01 -19.53 8.99
C ASN A 71 6.82 -18.23 9.78
N LEU A 72 7.46 -17.15 9.33
CA LEU A 72 7.20 -15.79 9.82
C LEU A 72 6.44 -15.01 8.75
N ILE A 73 5.25 -14.52 9.10
CA ILE A 73 4.45 -13.63 8.26
C ILE A 73 4.76 -12.20 8.65
N VAL A 74 5.31 -11.41 7.72
CA VAL A 74 5.51 -9.97 7.92
C VAL A 74 4.48 -9.21 7.09
N TYR A 75 3.56 -8.54 7.77
CA TYR A 75 2.54 -7.71 7.13
C TYR A 75 2.97 -6.24 7.15
N LEU A 76 3.19 -5.69 5.95
CA LEU A 76 3.43 -4.26 5.81
C LEU A 76 2.12 -3.50 5.78
N TYR A 77 1.92 -2.66 6.78
CA TYR A 77 0.72 -1.86 6.93
C TYR A 77 0.95 -0.41 6.48
N ARG A 78 -0.12 0.19 5.93
CA ARG A 78 -0.25 1.62 5.67
C ARG A 78 -1.69 2.04 5.98
N ASP A 79 -1.83 3.16 6.68
CA ASP A 79 -3.14 3.77 6.87
C ASP A 79 -3.81 4.13 5.53
N GLU A 80 -5.10 3.83 5.45
CA GLU A 80 -5.87 3.93 4.22
C GLU A 80 -6.18 5.39 3.87
N THR A 81 -6.28 6.28 4.85
CA THR A 81 -6.38 7.73 4.62
C THR A 81 -5.08 8.26 4.04
N ASP A 82 -3.95 7.91 4.64
CA ASP A 82 -2.60 8.19 4.12
C ASP A 82 -2.41 7.63 2.70
N ARG A 83 -2.99 6.46 2.41
CA ARG A 83 -3.01 5.85 1.08
C ARG A 83 -3.82 6.71 0.12
N LEU A 84 -5.05 7.03 0.47
CA LEU A 84 -5.98 7.82 -0.35
C LEU A 84 -5.37 9.17 -0.71
N PHE A 85 -4.81 9.89 0.27
CA PHE A 85 -4.18 11.20 0.03
C PHE A 85 -3.02 11.10 -0.96
N SER A 86 -2.17 10.09 -0.79
CA SER A 86 -1.07 9.85 -1.71
C SER A 86 -1.55 9.44 -3.10
N SER A 87 -2.66 8.71 -3.21
CA SER A 87 -3.26 8.34 -4.48
C SER A 87 -3.87 9.56 -5.18
N ILE A 88 -4.54 10.45 -4.44
CA ILE A 88 -5.07 11.71 -4.96
C ILE A 88 -3.94 12.56 -5.54
N LYS A 89 -2.88 12.79 -4.77
CA LYS A 89 -1.70 13.56 -5.24
C LYS A 89 -1.10 12.96 -6.50
N GLN A 90 -1.04 11.63 -6.59
CA GLN A 90 -0.51 10.94 -7.76
C GLN A 90 -1.41 11.06 -8.98
N VAL A 91 -2.72 10.86 -8.83
CA VAL A 91 -3.69 10.99 -9.92
C VAL A 91 -3.69 12.43 -10.42
N LEU A 92 -3.65 13.42 -9.52
CA LEU A 92 -3.52 14.81 -9.91
C LEU A 92 -2.21 15.06 -10.66
N SER A 93 -1.06 14.66 -10.12
CA SER A 93 0.24 14.91 -10.74
C SER A 93 0.40 14.23 -12.10
N ARG A 94 0.20 12.91 -12.14
CA ARG A 94 0.54 12.08 -13.30
C ARG A 94 -0.60 12.00 -14.31
N ASN A 95 -1.83 11.79 -13.86
CA ASN A 95 -2.93 11.52 -14.77
C ASN A 95 -3.60 12.82 -15.24
N ILE A 96 -3.94 13.71 -14.31
CA ILE A 96 -4.66 14.94 -14.63
C ILE A 96 -3.69 16.00 -15.16
N CYS A 97 -2.66 16.37 -14.41
CA CYS A 97 -1.78 17.47 -14.77
C CYS A 97 -0.85 17.14 -15.94
N HIS A 98 -0.31 15.92 -15.99
CA HIS A 98 0.62 15.52 -17.04
C HIS A 98 -0.08 14.88 -18.24
N LEU A 99 -0.90 13.84 -18.04
CA LEU A 99 -1.59 13.14 -19.13
C LEU A 99 -2.93 13.77 -19.53
N ARG A 100 -3.40 14.80 -18.82
CA ARG A 100 -4.68 15.49 -19.07
C ARG A 100 -5.89 14.55 -19.16
N CYS A 101 -5.94 13.50 -18.34
CA CYS A 101 -7.04 12.53 -18.31
C CYS A 101 -7.69 12.42 -16.93
N GLY A 102 -8.93 11.95 -16.90
CA GLY A 102 -9.72 11.74 -15.68
C GLY A 102 -10.57 12.93 -15.23
N VAL A 103 -10.44 14.07 -15.91
CA VAL A 103 -11.27 15.28 -15.76
C VAL A 103 -11.39 15.96 -17.13
N ASP A 104 -12.30 16.92 -17.26
CA ASP A 104 -12.46 17.67 -18.51
C ASP A 104 -11.24 18.56 -18.78
N HIS A 105 -10.77 18.65 -20.03
CA HIS A 105 -9.57 19.41 -20.37
C HIS A 105 -9.67 20.91 -20.02
N HIS A 106 -10.86 21.51 -20.16
CA HIS A 106 -11.11 22.90 -19.79
C HIS A 106 -11.06 23.16 -18.28
N ALA A 107 -11.13 22.10 -17.46
CA ALA A 107 -11.00 22.17 -16.02
C ALA A 107 -9.54 22.25 -15.55
N ILE A 108 -8.56 22.19 -16.47
CA ILE A 108 -7.13 22.17 -16.15
C ILE A 108 -6.45 23.41 -16.72
N ASN A 109 -5.75 24.16 -15.88
CA ASN A 109 -4.80 25.19 -16.29
C ASN A 109 -3.38 24.76 -15.89
N ASN A 110 -2.47 24.62 -16.85
CA ASN A 110 -1.11 24.14 -16.62
C ASN A 110 -0.10 25.08 -17.28
N ASN A 111 0.74 25.74 -16.47
CA ASN A 111 1.73 26.72 -16.93
C ASN A 111 3.18 26.20 -16.85
N GLY A 112 3.37 24.88 -16.81
CA GLY A 112 4.70 24.27 -16.75
C GLY A 112 5.20 24.07 -15.33
N THR A 113 5.09 25.06 -14.44
CA THR A 113 5.53 24.99 -13.04
C THR A 113 4.39 24.65 -12.07
N HIS A 114 3.18 25.10 -12.39
CA HIS A 114 1.96 24.93 -11.64
C HIS A 114 0.92 24.19 -12.48
N CYS A 115 0.09 23.41 -11.80
CA CYS A 115 -1.11 22.83 -12.36
C CYS A 115 -2.29 23.17 -11.45
N ILE A 116 -3.28 23.85 -12.01
CA ILE A 116 -4.50 24.25 -11.33
C ILE A 116 -5.65 23.43 -11.92
N VAL A 117 -6.36 22.70 -11.07
CA VAL A 117 -7.49 21.85 -11.47
C VAL A 117 -8.76 22.37 -10.80
N ASN A 118 -9.87 22.46 -11.54
CA ASN A 118 -11.17 22.80 -10.95
C ASN A 118 -11.63 21.69 -9.98
N GLU A 119 -11.97 22.10 -8.77
CA GLU A 119 -12.36 21.19 -7.69
C GLU A 119 -13.59 20.35 -8.04
N ASP A 120 -14.68 20.96 -8.49
CA ASP A 120 -15.95 20.27 -8.73
C ASP A 120 -15.78 19.16 -9.77
N ASN A 121 -15.03 19.46 -10.85
CA ASN A 121 -14.73 18.47 -11.87
C ASN A 121 -13.84 17.33 -11.33
N PHE A 122 -12.80 17.67 -10.56
CA PHE A 122 -11.93 16.67 -9.93
C PHE A 122 -12.71 15.75 -8.98
N VAL A 123 -13.54 16.32 -8.10
CA VAL A 123 -14.31 15.58 -7.10
C VAL A 123 -15.28 14.61 -7.79
N VAL A 124 -16.03 15.06 -8.79
CA VAL A 124 -17.01 14.21 -9.47
C VAL A 124 -16.33 13.19 -10.38
N LYS A 125 -15.42 13.65 -11.26
CA LYS A 125 -14.89 12.81 -12.35
C LYS A 125 -13.75 11.89 -11.93
N ALA A 126 -12.93 12.30 -10.96
CA ALA A 126 -11.77 11.53 -10.54
C ALA A 126 -11.97 10.89 -9.16
N LEU A 127 -12.41 11.65 -8.16
CA LEU A 127 -12.49 11.17 -6.79
C LEU A 127 -13.64 10.17 -6.60
N PHE A 128 -14.89 10.56 -6.85
CA PHE A 128 -16.06 9.69 -6.63
C PHE A 128 -16.15 8.55 -7.63
N ASN A 129 -15.69 8.75 -8.87
CA ASN A 129 -15.53 7.67 -9.85
C ASN A 129 -14.35 6.74 -9.55
N LYS A 130 -13.64 6.93 -8.43
CA LYS A 130 -12.53 6.08 -8.00
C LYS A 130 -11.46 5.92 -9.10
N PHE A 131 -11.16 7.00 -9.82
CA PHE A 131 -10.31 6.97 -10.99
C PHE A 131 -8.87 6.53 -10.66
N LYS A 132 -8.39 5.52 -11.38
CA LYS A 132 -7.02 4.99 -11.27
C LYS A 132 -6.65 4.66 -9.81
N GLU A 133 -5.55 5.22 -9.31
CA GLU A 133 -4.98 4.86 -8.01
C GLU A 133 -5.89 5.22 -6.82
N ILE A 134 -6.84 6.14 -7.02
CA ILE A 134 -7.83 6.48 -5.99
C ILE A 134 -8.66 5.23 -5.68
N GLY A 135 -9.12 4.52 -6.71
CA GLY A 135 -9.94 3.30 -6.60
C GLY A 135 -9.20 2.01 -6.30
N TRP A 136 -7.86 2.01 -6.34
CA TRP A 136 -7.06 0.80 -6.05
C TRP A 136 -6.85 0.54 -4.56
N GLY A 137 -7.47 1.34 -3.69
CA GLY A 137 -7.54 1.03 -2.27
C GLY A 137 -8.39 -0.21 -2.05
N ASN A 138 -8.01 -1.01 -1.05
CA ASN A 138 -8.85 -2.11 -0.61
C ASN A 138 -9.09 -1.92 0.90
N THR A 139 -10.11 -1.11 1.16
CA THR A 139 -10.66 -0.79 2.50
C THR A 139 -11.19 -2.04 3.21
N GLU A 140 -11.25 -3.17 2.50
CA GLU A 140 -11.84 -4.44 2.91
C GLU A 140 -10.78 -5.56 3.01
N ILE A 141 -9.47 -5.30 3.02
CA ILE A 141 -8.48 -6.38 3.28
C ILE A 141 -8.47 -6.78 4.75
N MET A 142 -8.54 -5.80 5.65
CA MET A 142 -8.50 -6.04 7.10
C MET A 142 -9.91 -6.07 7.69
N THR A 143 -10.69 -7.05 7.23
CA THR A 143 -12.06 -7.29 7.71
C THR A 143 -12.08 -7.91 9.11
N CYS A 144 -13.28 -8.08 9.67
CA CYS A 144 -13.48 -8.94 10.83
C CYS A 144 -13.01 -10.39 10.61
N ASN A 145 -13.12 -10.92 9.39
CA ASN A 145 -12.68 -12.29 9.10
C ASN A 145 -11.16 -12.38 9.14
N PHE A 146 -10.46 -11.37 8.61
CA PHE A 146 -9.01 -11.26 8.71
C PHE A 146 -8.58 -11.29 10.18
N TYR A 147 -9.23 -10.47 11.01
CA TYR A 147 -8.93 -10.40 12.44
C TYR A 147 -9.19 -11.72 13.17
N LYS A 148 -10.40 -12.27 13.03
CA LYS A 148 -10.75 -13.57 13.63
C LYS A 148 -9.78 -14.67 13.21
N SER A 149 -9.36 -14.67 11.95
CA SER A 149 -8.39 -15.65 11.45
C SER A 149 -7.02 -15.50 12.12
N ILE A 150 -6.58 -14.29 12.48
CA ILE A 150 -5.36 -14.10 13.27
C ILE A 150 -5.55 -14.60 14.69
N GLU A 151 -6.67 -14.25 15.34
CA GLU A 151 -6.96 -14.69 16.72
C GLU A 151 -7.10 -16.22 16.83
N GLU A 152 -7.82 -16.85 15.90
CA GLU A 152 -8.13 -18.28 15.93
C GLU A 152 -6.91 -19.14 15.57
N ASN A 153 -6.06 -18.69 14.64
CA ASN A 153 -4.94 -19.49 14.13
C ASN A 153 -3.59 -19.13 14.76
N LEU A 154 -3.50 -17.96 15.43
CA LEU A 154 -2.29 -17.44 16.07
C LEU A 154 -1.02 -17.64 15.21
N PRO A 155 -1.00 -17.18 13.95
CA PRO A 155 0.16 -17.34 13.11
C PRO A 155 1.33 -16.54 13.68
N ASN A 156 2.56 -17.03 13.48
CA ASN A 156 3.78 -16.28 13.78
C ASN A 156 3.84 -15.06 12.86
N MET A 157 3.33 -13.92 13.35
CA MET A 157 3.05 -12.74 12.55
C MET A 157 3.61 -11.48 13.19
N VAL A 158 4.12 -10.61 12.34
CA VAL A 158 4.69 -9.31 12.70
C VAL A 158 4.08 -8.24 11.81
N PHE A 159 3.57 -7.18 12.43
CA PHE A 159 3.09 -5.99 11.73
C PHE A 159 4.18 -4.92 11.70
N ILE A 160 4.43 -4.35 10.52
CA ILE A 160 5.45 -3.31 10.33
C ILE A 160 4.86 -2.16 9.52
N HIS A 161 5.06 -0.94 10.00
CA HIS A 161 4.69 0.26 9.26
C HIS A 161 5.52 0.37 7.97
N TYR A 162 4.89 0.68 6.83
CA TYR A 162 5.56 0.70 5.52
C TYR A 162 6.82 1.59 5.45
N LYS A 163 6.90 2.66 6.26
CA LYS A 163 8.09 3.53 6.36
C LYS A 163 9.33 2.81 6.90
N GLN A 164 9.17 1.68 7.59
CA GLN A 164 10.26 0.88 8.14
C GLN A 164 10.77 -0.20 7.17
N VAL A 165 10.29 -0.22 5.92
CA VAL A 165 10.65 -1.24 4.93
C VAL A 165 12.16 -1.36 4.72
N ASP A 166 12.91 -0.25 4.78
CA ASP A 166 14.37 -0.27 4.61
C ASP A 166 15.07 -0.99 5.76
N LYS A 167 14.60 -0.79 7.00
CA LYS A 167 15.10 -1.51 8.18
C LYS A 167 14.81 -3.01 8.03
N LEU A 168 13.59 -3.37 7.61
CA LEU A 168 13.20 -4.76 7.35
C LEU A 168 14.09 -5.39 6.27
N MET A 169 14.29 -4.73 5.12
CA MET A 169 15.12 -5.25 4.04
C MET A 169 16.57 -5.48 4.49
N LYS A 170 17.14 -4.60 5.33
CA LYS A 170 18.50 -4.79 5.90
C LYS A 170 18.57 -6.03 6.79
N VAL A 171 17.58 -6.24 7.66
CA VAL A 171 17.52 -7.44 8.51
C VAL A 171 17.36 -8.70 7.66
N LEU A 172 16.44 -8.69 6.69
CA LEU A 172 16.23 -9.83 5.78
C LEU A 172 17.49 -10.14 4.97
N ALA A 173 18.20 -9.11 4.48
CA ALA A 173 19.45 -9.25 3.76
C ALA A 173 20.52 -9.90 4.64
N LYS A 174 20.71 -9.43 5.88
CA LYS A 174 21.70 -9.97 6.82
C LYS A 174 21.56 -11.48 7.02
N HIS A 175 20.33 -11.97 7.14
CA HIS A 175 20.07 -13.37 7.46
C HIS A 175 19.92 -14.29 6.23
N ASN A 176 19.40 -13.77 5.12
CA ASN A 176 19.03 -14.61 3.98
C ASN A 176 19.84 -14.32 2.72
N CYS A 177 20.25 -13.06 2.52
CA CYS A 177 20.91 -12.59 1.30
C CYS A 177 22.00 -11.57 1.60
N PRO A 178 23.13 -11.97 2.23
CA PRO A 178 24.17 -11.04 2.67
C PRO A 178 24.78 -10.21 1.53
N HIS A 179 24.79 -10.77 0.32
CA HIS A 179 25.24 -10.10 -0.91
C HIS A 179 24.42 -8.84 -1.28
N LEU A 180 23.28 -8.60 -0.62
CA LEU A 180 22.42 -7.43 -0.84
C LEU A 180 22.56 -6.35 0.25
N LEU A 181 23.38 -6.54 1.28
CA LEU A 181 23.48 -5.61 2.42
C LEU A 181 23.84 -4.17 2.04
N ASN A 182 24.67 -4.01 1.00
CA ASN A 182 25.16 -2.71 0.53
C ASN A 182 24.34 -2.13 -0.62
N LYS A 183 23.26 -2.80 -1.05
CA LYS A 183 22.42 -2.30 -2.14
C LYS A 183 21.34 -1.37 -1.61
N ASN A 184 21.23 -0.21 -2.25
CA ASN A 184 20.09 0.68 -2.05
C ASN A 184 18.91 0.21 -2.91
N PHE A 185 17.82 -0.15 -2.23
CA PHE A 185 16.55 -0.53 -2.86
C PHE A 185 15.55 0.63 -2.92
N ASN A 186 15.97 1.84 -2.55
CA ASN A 186 15.17 3.05 -2.62
C ASN A 186 14.81 3.33 -4.08
N LEU A 187 13.58 2.96 -4.47
CA LEU A 187 13.02 3.39 -5.72
C LEU A 187 12.60 4.85 -5.55
N ASN A 188 13.50 5.76 -5.93
CA ASN A 188 13.16 7.16 -6.07
C ASN A 188 12.02 7.29 -7.09
N PHE A 189 10.93 7.95 -6.69
CA PHE A 189 9.95 8.47 -7.63
C PHE A 189 9.88 9.99 -7.53
N GLY A 190 10.19 10.63 -8.65
CA GLY A 190 9.66 11.93 -9.02
C GLY A 190 10.70 13.03 -9.18
N SER A 191 11.26 13.12 -10.40
CA SER A 191 11.71 14.37 -11.04
C SER A 191 10.71 15.51 -10.81
N GLU A 192 11.23 16.71 -10.55
CA GLU A 192 10.54 18.01 -10.46
C GLU A 192 9.02 17.94 -10.19
N LYS A 193 8.65 17.99 -8.90
CA LYS A 193 7.25 18.07 -8.51
C LYS A 193 6.70 19.44 -8.92
N LYS A 194 5.97 19.49 -10.04
CA LYS A 194 5.06 20.61 -10.31
C LYS A 194 4.16 20.82 -9.10
N GLN A 195 3.98 22.07 -8.71
CA GLN A 195 3.07 22.40 -7.62
C GLN A 195 1.62 22.26 -8.11
N ILE A 196 0.78 21.59 -7.33
CA ILE A 196 -0.59 21.26 -7.71
C ILE A 196 -1.53 22.06 -6.81
N PHE A 197 -2.48 22.73 -7.45
CA PHE A 197 -3.49 23.51 -6.77
C PHE A 197 -4.88 23.10 -7.24
N LEU A 198 -5.85 23.27 -6.35
CA LEU A 198 -7.26 23.13 -6.65
C LEU A 198 -7.90 24.51 -6.67
N ARG A 199 -8.65 24.80 -7.73
CA ARG A 199 -9.52 25.97 -7.80
C ARG A 199 -10.85 25.60 -7.15
N VAL A 200 -11.07 26.11 -5.96
CA VAL A 200 -12.28 25.91 -5.17
C VAL A 200 -13.33 26.96 -5.52
N LYS A 201 -14.53 26.87 -4.93
CA LYS A 201 -15.61 27.86 -5.10
C LYS A 201 -15.09 29.28 -4.84
N ASN A 202 -15.62 30.26 -5.58
CA ASN A 202 -15.18 31.67 -5.61
C ASN A 202 -13.81 31.92 -6.27
N ASN A 203 -13.34 31.01 -7.14
CA ASN A 203 -12.06 31.12 -7.86
C ASN A 203 -10.81 31.18 -6.98
N VAL A 204 -10.93 30.85 -5.69
CA VAL A 204 -9.78 30.74 -4.79
C VAL A 204 -8.95 29.52 -5.19
N THR A 205 -7.63 29.67 -5.20
CA THR A 205 -6.69 28.60 -5.54
C THR A 205 -5.97 28.16 -4.28
N VAL A 206 -6.07 26.87 -3.95
CA VAL A 206 -5.55 26.29 -2.71
C VAL A 206 -4.55 25.18 -3.05
N PRO A 207 -3.39 25.08 -2.39
CA PRO A 207 -2.50 23.94 -2.53
C PRO A 207 -3.22 22.61 -2.26
N VAL A 208 -2.90 21.57 -3.01
CA VAL A 208 -3.55 20.25 -2.82
C VAL A 208 -3.29 19.70 -1.40
N GLU A 209 -2.13 19.98 -0.83
CA GLU A 209 -1.79 19.68 0.56
C GLU A 209 -2.84 20.24 1.54
N ASP A 210 -3.03 21.56 1.52
CA ASP A 210 -3.94 22.25 2.43
C ASP A 210 -5.39 21.80 2.22
N TRP A 211 -5.78 21.53 0.97
CA TRP A 211 -7.10 20.99 0.66
C TRP A 211 -7.32 19.59 1.25
N LEU A 212 -6.33 18.71 1.15
CA LEU A 212 -6.40 17.36 1.71
C LEU A 212 -6.43 17.40 3.24
N ASP A 213 -5.62 18.25 3.86
CA ASP A 213 -5.59 18.40 5.31
C ASP A 213 -6.92 18.98 5.82
N GLY A 214 -7.47 19.99 5.15
CA GLY A 214 -8.75 20.59 5.50
C GLY A 214 -9.96 19.67 5.28
N LYS A 215 -9.94 18.83 4.25
CA LYS A 215 -11.07 17.95 3.89
C LYS A 215 -10.90 16.49 4.29
N GLY A 216 -9.81 16.14 4.96
CA GLY A 216 -9.44 14.76 5.25
C GLY A 216 -10.53 13.93 5.90
N HIS A 217 -11.10 14.42 7.00
CA HIS A 217 -12.20 13.76 7.72
C HIS A 217 -13.44 13.56 6.84
N LEU A 218 -13.78 14.55 6.00
CA LEU A 218 -14.91 14.45 5.08
C LEU A 218 -14.64 13.43 3.98
N LEU A 219 -13.40 13.38 3.47
CA LEU A 219 -12.97 12.37 2.50
C LEU A 219 -13.02 10.97 3.11
N GLU A 220 -12.62 10.81 4.37
CA GLU A 220 -12.75 9.52 5.06
C GLU A 220 -14.21 9.08 5.10
N TRP A 221 -15.11 9.96 5.52
CA TRP A 221 -16.54 9.66 5.56
C TRP A 221 -17.11 9.36 4.17
N ALA A 222 -16.87 10.24 3.20
CA ALA A 222 -17.40 10.13 1.84
C ALA A 222 -16.89 8.88 1.11
N MET A 223 -15.69 8.41 1.46
CA MET A 223 -15.08 7.22 0.85
C MET A 223 -15.33 5.94 1.66
N GLY A 224 -16.13 5.98 2.72
CA GLY A 224 -16.42 4.82 3.57
C GLY A 224 -15.20 4.32 4.34
N LEU A 225 -14.28 5.23 4.67
CA LEU A 225 -13.10 4.99 5.51
C LEU A 225 -13.37 5.33 6.98
N THR A 226 -14.61 5.64 7.38
CA THR A 226 -14.93 6.09 8.73
C THR A 226 -14.62 5.07 9.82
N ARG A 227 -14.21 5.61 10.97
CA ARG A 227 -13.78 4.87 12.17
C ARG A 227 -14.86 4.00 12.81
N GLU A 228 -16.12 4.07 12.41
CA GLU A 228 -17.26 3.51 13.16
C GLU A 228 -17.91 2.28 12.50
N GLY A 229 -17.37 1.77 11.39
CA GLY A 229 -17.68 0.40 10.97
C GLY A 229 -17.10 -0.58 11.98
N TYR A 230 -17.94 -1.30 12.73
CA TYR A 230 -17.58 -2.10 13.93
C TYR A 230 -16.29 -2.95 13.81
N CYS A 231 -15.96 -3.45 12.62
CA CYS A 231 -14.73 -4.20 12.35
C CYS A 231 -13.52 -3.31 12.02
N GLN A 232 -13.69 -2.30 11.15
CA GLN A 232 -12.63 -1.35 10.82
C GLN A 232 -12.22 -0.50 12.03
N ALA A 233 -13.16 -0.22 12.94
CA ALA A 233 -12.90 0.42 14.23
C ALA A 233 -11.93 -0.41 15.08
N LYS A 234 -12.13 -1.74 15.13
CA LYS A 234 -11.26 -2.67 15.85
C LYS A 234 -9.90 -2.80 15.17
N THR A 235 -9.87 -2.91 13.85
CA THR A 235 -8.64 -2.87 13.04
C THR A 235 -7.87 -1.58 13.31
N ARG A 236 -8.53 -0.43 13.29
CA ARG A 236 -7.92 0.87 13.61
C ARG A 236 -7.49 1.00 15.07
N ASN A 237 -8.22 0.45 16.03
CA ASN A 237 -7.77 0.41 17.42
C ASN A 237 -6.54 -0.49 17.58
N MET A 238 -6.48 -1.61 16.87
CA MET A 238 -5.24 -2.37 16.77
C MET A 238 -4.14 -1.55 16.12
N GLU A 239 -4.40 -0.84 15.03
CA GLU A 239 -3.45 0.08 14.40
C GLU A 239 -2.98 1.15 15.39
N ASP A 240 -3.88 1.80 16.11
CA ASP A 240 -3.55 2.78 17.14
C ASP A 240 -2.71 2.15 18.25
N ARG A 241 -3.01 0.92 18.69
CA ARG A 241 -2.19 0.17 19.65
C ARG A 241 -0.85 -0.28 19.06
N LEU A 242 -0.81 -0.61 17.78
CA LEU A 242 0.38 -0.98 17.00
C LEU A 242 1.31 0.24 16.82
N PHE A 243 0.73 1.43 16.65
CA PHE A 243 1.42 2.65 16.24
C PHE A 243 1.52 3.73 17.33
N SER A 244 0.87 3.56 18.49
CA SER A 244 1.11 4.37 19.68
C SER A 244 2.54 4.23 20.18
N CYS A 245 3.25 3.17 19.76
CA CYS A 245 4.68 3.06 19.92
C CYS A 245 5.41 3.25 18.59
N ARG A 246 5.93 4.46 18.36
CA ARG A 246 6.60 4.90 17.11
C ARG A 246 7.77 4.01 16.67
N ASP A 247 8.35 3.24 17.59
CA ASP A 247 9.57 2.45 17.37
C ASP A 247 9.38 0.93 17.43
N GLN A 248 8.16 0.41 17.66
CA GLN A 248 7.98 -1.01 17.95
C GLN A 248 7.42 -1.84 16.78
N ILE A 249 8.06 -2.99 16.59
CA ILE A 249 7.50 -4.16 15.92
C ILE A 249 6.51 -4.79 16.91
N LEU A 250 5.24 -4.91 16.54
CA LEU A 250 4.34 -5.77 17.31
C LEU A 250 4.49 -7.19 16.82
N GLN A 251 4.98 -8.05 17.69
CA GLN A 251 4.97 -9.48 17.48
C GLN A 251 3.67 -10.02 18.06
N VAL A 252 2.82 -10.59 17.20
CA VAL A 252 1.73 -11.43 17.65
C VAL A 252 2.37 -12.79 17.95
N ARG A 253 2.81 -12.98 19.20
CA ARG A 253 3.24 -14.29 19.71
C ARG A 253 1.99 -15.02 20.19
N GLY A 254 1.81 -16.24 19.70
CA GLY A 254 1.01 -17.23 20.42
C GLY A 254 1.69 -17.66 21.71
#